data_AF-A0A060C6A7-F1
#
_entry.id   AF-A0A060C6A7-F1
#
_cell.length_a   1.000
_cell.length_b   1.000
_cell.length_c   1.000
_cell.angle_alpha   90.00
_cell.angle_beta   90.00
_cell.angle_gamma   90.00
#
_symmetry.space_group_name_H-M   'P 1'
#
loop_
_entity.id
_entity.type
_entity.pdbx_description
1 polymer ?
#
loop_
_entity_poly.entity_id
_entity_poly.type
_entity_poly.pdbx_seq_one_letter_code
_entity_poly.pdbx_strand_id
1 'polypeptide(L)' 'MALFQCSFSARSLGVGVSVNVILPQEGNWKKGIPTHPLKTLWLLHGLSDDHSAWLRQTAIERHATQ' A
#
# COMPACT_ATOMS: atom_id res chain seq x y z
N MET A 1 -9.73 -5.32 -5.04
CA MET A 1 -8.73 -4.41 -4.43
C MET A 1 -7.60 -4.22 -5.41
N ALA A 2 -6.95 -3.07 -5.39
CA ALA A 2 -5.77 -2.83 -6.21
C ALA A 2 -4.52 -2.88 -5.33
N LEU A 3 -3.61 -3.80 -5.63
CA LEU A 3 -2.25 -3.79 -5.10
C LEU A 3 -1.38 -2.96 -6.04
N PHE A 4 -0.84 -1.85 -5.53
CA PHE A 4 0.09 -1.01 -6.26
C PHE A 4 1.50 -1.25 -5.73
N GLN A 5 2.39 -1.69 -6.61
CA GLN A 5 3.80 -1.91 -6.31
C GLN A 5 4.62 -0.86 -7.03
N CYS A 6 5.43 -0.10 -6.31
CA CYS A 6 6.18 1.00 -6.87
C CYS A 6 7.60 1.02 -6.35
N SER A 7 8.53 1.21 -7.28
CA SER A 7 9.92 1.53 -6.99
C SER A 7 10.20 2.93 -7.49
N PHE A 8 10.79 3.77 -6.65
CA PHE A 8 11.09 5.16 -6.97
C PHE A 8 12.41 5.62 -6.32
N SER A 9 12.99 6.69 -6.85
CA SER A 9 14.19 7.31 -6.25
C SER A 9 13.77 8.27 -5.13
N ALA A 10 14.14 7.95 -3.90
CA ALA A 10 13.86 8.78 -2.73
C ALA A 10 14.93 9.86 -2.61
N ARG A 11 14.61 11.10 -3.02
CA ARG A 11 15.55 12.24 -2.94
C ARG A 11 16.09 12.48 -1.52
N SER A 12 15.25 12.28 -0.49
CA SER A 12 15.66 12.43 0.91
C SER A 12 16.70 11.41 1.37
N LEU A 13 16.73 10.23 0.76
CA LEU A 13 17.66 9.15 1.11
C LEU A 13 18.79 9.00 0.09
N GLY A 14 18.67 9.60 -1.10
CA GLY A 14 19.63 9.46 -2.19
C GLY A 14 19.67 8.08 -2.84
N VAL A 15 18.69 7.21 -2.56
CA VAL A 15 18.66 5.82 -3.02
C VAL A 15 17.31 5.43 -3.60
N GLY A 16 17.29 4.36 -4.40
CA GLY A 16 16.06 3.70 -4.84
C GLY A 16 15.38 2.98 -3.69
N VAL A 17 14.06 3.14 -3.57
CA VAL A 17 13.22 2.48 -2.55
C VAL A 17 12.00 1.87 -3.21
N SER A 18 11.41 0.87 -2.54
CA SER A 18 10.19 0.20 -2.99
C SER A 18 9.12 0.24 -1.90
N VAL A 19 7.87 0.44 -2.30
CA VAL A 19 6.70 0.49 -1.41
C VAL A 19 5.54 -0.25 -2.07
N ASN A 20 4.79 -0.99 -1.26
CA ASN A 20 3.51 -1.57 -1.65
C ASN A 20 2.36 -0.77 -1.03
N VAL A 21 1.34 -0.48 -1.83
CA VAL A 21 0.13 0.24 -1.40
C VAL A 21 -1.09 -0.61 -1.72
N ILE A 22 -1.91 -0.87 -0.70
CA ILE A 22 -3.19 -1.55 -0.85
C ILE A 22 -4.26 -0.48 -0.94
N LEU A 23 -4.88 -0.33 -2.12
CA LEU A 23 -5.95 0.62 -2.34
C LEU A 23 -7.30 -0.09 -2.25
N PRO A 24 -8.21 0.36 -1.34
CA PRO A 24 -9.56 -0.17 -1.30
C PRO A 24 -10.28 0.17 -2.60
N GLN A 25 -10.90 -0.84 -3.20
CA GLN A 25 -11.71 -0.66 -4.38
C GLN A 25 -13.15 -0.54 -3.93
N GLU A 26 -13.69 0.68 -3.91
CA GLU A 26 -15.11 0.84 -3.63
C GLU A 26 -15.94 0.16 -4.72
N GLY A 27 -16.88 -0.68 -4.31
CA GLY A 27 -17.79 -1.38 -5.22
C GLY A 27 -18.49 -0.36 -6.11
N ASN A 28 -18.27 -0.50 -7.43
CA ASN A 28 -18.56 0.46 -8.52
C ASN A 28 -17.48 1.52 -8.75
N TRP A 29 -16.57 1.17 -9.66
CA TRP A 29 -15.79 2.09 -10.50
C TRP A 29 -16.61 3.25 -11.12
N LYS A 30 -17.94 3.14 -11.15
CA LYS A 30 -18.88 4.18 -11.59
C LYS A 30 -18.91 5.43 -10.70
N LYS A 31 -18.46 5.37 -9.44
CA LYS A 31 -18.44 6.55 -8.55
C LYS A 31 -17.21 7.45 -8.75
N GLY A 32 -16.27 7.09 -9.63
CA GLY A 32 -15.11 7.91 -9.92
C GLY A 32 -14.06 7.93 -8.79
N ILE A 33 -13.13 8.88 -8.88
CA ILE A 33 -12.08 9.11 -7.87
C ILE A 33 -12.76 9.48 -6.54
N PRO A 34 -12.31 8.94 -5.39
CA PRO A 34 -12.84 9.34 -4.09
C PRO A 34 -12.85 10.87 -3.96
N THR A 35 -14.01 11.45 -3.63
CA THR A 35 -14.15 12.91 -3.44
C THR A 35 -13.49 13.40 -2.16
N HIS A 36 -13.11 12.47 -1.28
CA HIS A 36 -12.42 12.73 -0.02
C HIS A 36 -11.16 11.88 0.09
N PRO A 37 -10.13 12.36 0.79
CA PRO A 37 -8.95 11.57 1.10
C PRO A 37 -9.34 10.27 1.83
N LEU A 38 -8.78 9.15 1.37
CA LEU A 38 -8.93 7.88 2.06
C LEU A 38 -8.19 7.90 3.40
N LYS A 39 -8.73 7.22 4.40
CA LYS A 39 -7.99 6.96 5.64
C LYS A 39 -6.77 6.10 5.29
N THR A 40 -5.58 6.54 5.72
CA THR A 40 -4.31 5.90 5.37
C THR A 40 -3.59 5.42 6.61
N LEU A 41 -3.14 4.16 6.59
CA LEU A 41 -2.30 3.56 7.61
C LEU A 41 -0.93 3.25 7.01
N TRP A 42 0.13 3.70 7.67
CA TRP A 42 1.49 3.29 7.38
C TRP A 42 1.86 2.08 8.21
N LEU A 43 2.22 0.98 7.54
CA LEU A 43 2.74 -0.22 8.18
C LEU A 43 4.24 -0.33 7.91
N LEU A 44 5.01 -0.25 8.99
CA LEU A 44 6.46 -0.44 8.95
C LEU A 44 6.77 -1.91 9.22
N HIS A 45 7.73 -2.47 8.50
CA HIS A 45 8.17 -3.85 8.68
C HIS A 45 9.29 -3.94 9.74
N GLY A 46 9.64 -5.16 10.14
CA GLY A 46 10.76 -5.42 11.04
C GLY A 46 12.14 -5.25 10.37
N LEU A 47 13.20 -5.29 11.15
CA LEU A 47 14.57 -5.05 10.68
C LEU A 47 15.04 -6.04 9.59
N SER A 48 14.59 -7.29 9.65
CA SER A 48 15.01 -8.36 8.73
C SER A 48 14.15 -8.47 7.47
N ASP A 49 13.13 -7.61 7.36
CA ASP A 49 12.10 -7.67 6.33
C ASP A 49 12.26 -6.55 5.29
N ASP A 50 11.40 -6.59 4.28
CA ASP A 50 11.24 -5.52 3.29
C ASP A 50 9.76 -5.14 3.11
N HIS A 51 9.51 -4.21 2.19
CA HIS A 51 8.17 -3.73 1.81
C HIS A 51 7.14 -4.82 1.43
N SER A 52 7.57 -6.07 1.18
CA SER A 52 6.68 -7.20 0.86
C SER A 52 6.24 -8.02 2.08
N ALA A 53 6.85 -7.82 3.26
CA ALA A 53 6.68 -8.72 4.40
C ALA A 53 5.23 -8.88 4.85
N TRP A 54 4.51 -7.77 5.02
CA TRP A 54 3.10 -7.81 5.43
C TRP A 54 2.21 -8.55 4.43
N LEU A 55 2.50 -8.43 3.12
CA LEU A 55 1.75 -9.15 2.08
C LEU A 55 2.05 -10.66 2.09
N ARG A 56 3.31 -11.05 2.30
CA ARG A 56 3.73 -12.45 2.26
C ARG A 56 3.41 -13.22 3.54
N GLN A 57 3.44 -12.54 4.68
CA GLN A 57 3.41 -13.18 6.00
C GLN A 57 2.05 -13.01 6.72
N THR A 58 1.14 -12.19 6.19
CA THR A 58 -0.17 -11.95 6.81
C THR A 58 -1.29 -11.86 5.78
N ALA A 59 -2.54 -11.89 6.24
CA ALA A 59 -3.71 -11.66 5.39
C ALA A 59 -4.10 -10.16 5.31
N ILE A 60 -3.12 -9.24 5.31
CA ILE A 60 -3.38 -7.79 5.42
C ILE A 60 -4.32 -7.26 4.33
N GLU A 61 -4.24 -7.79 3.11
CA GLU A 61 -5.15 -7.41 2.02
C GLU A 61 -6.60 -7.65 2.40
N ARG A 62 -6.93 -8.83 2.96
CA ARG A 62 -8.28 -9.13 3.44
C ARG A 62 -8.73 -8.14 4.51
N HIS A 63 -7.85 -7.75 5.42
CA HIS A 63 -8.18 -6.82 6.51
C HIS A 63 -8.40 -5.39 6.03
N ALA A 64 -7.69 -4.94 4.99
CA ALA A 64 -7.90 -3.63 4.40
C ALA A 64 -9.27 -3.46 3.72
N THR A 65 -10.05 -4.54 3.56
CA THR A 65 -11.42 -4.51 3.03
C THR A 65 -12.53 -4.62 4.06
N GLN A 66 -12.18 -4.90 5.32
CA GLN A 66 -13.15 -4.98 6.42
C GLN A 66 -13.40 -3.58 6.99
#